data_AF-A0A920AZ35-F1
#
_entry.id   AF-A0A920AZ35-F1
#
_cell.length_a   1.000
_cell.length_b   1.000
_cell.length_c   1.000
_cell.angle_alpha   90.00
_cell.angle_beta   90.00
_cell.angle_gamma   90.00
#
_symmetry.space_group_name_H-M   'P 1'
#
loop_
_entity.id
_entity.type
_entity.pdbx_description
1 polymer ?
#
loop_
_entity_poly.entity_id
_entity_poly.type
_entity_poly.pdbx_seq_one_letter_code
_entity_poly.pdbx_strand_id
1 'polypeptide(L)'
;MGVDTYTQDDVINASKAFTGYYTDGYETNYYSDYKRGDGNYWQAHHDHNLKSFMGRTGYFNGDDIIDIILEQDIVAEFICKKIYQWFIYEIPDDNFVEKMASIFRDNNYQIEPVLHFLFTSEHFYDENFFGAKIPDPTFHTLGMINKLGHKNTTFPNRYIYRSIQSMGMVLFYPPDVNGWSGYRSWINSITLPFRKMVVSQIANPSLNKSLKFETNLIEILNDLSKPQDLRQSIKDLALVFIGIPLSKALEDKLIDNVMDGASEYEWDLNADGIENRINILFQNLLKLPETQLI
;
A
#
# COMPACT_ATOMS: atom_id res chain seq x y z
N MET A 1 19.25 -2.42 -7.07
CA MET A 1 20.56 -2.72 -6.46
C MET A 1 20.73 -2.08 -5.09
N GLY A 2 20.28 -0.84 -4.87
CA GLY A 2 20.36 -0.18 -3.56
C GLY A 2 21.58 0.74 -3.44
N VAL A 3 21.65 1.52 -2.36
CA VAL A 3 22.77 2.43 -2.09
C VAL A 3 24.06 1.61 -1.89
N ASP A 4 25.21 2.20 -2.21
CA ASP A 4 26.55 1.60 -2.04
C ASP A 4 26.86 0.36 -2.90
N THR A 5 26.09 0.13 -3.96
CA THR A 5 26.31 -0.96 -4.94
C THR A 5 26.93 -0.50 -6.26
N TYR A 6 27.16 0.79 -6.42
CA TYR A 6 27.70 1.42 -7.62
C TYR A 6 28.54 2.64 -7.25
N THR A 7 29.46 3.03 -8.13
CA THR A 7 30.32 4.20 -7.95
C THR A 7 29.74 5.45 -8.62
N GLN A 8 30.28 6.63 -8.30
CA GLN A 8 29.95 7.86 -9.02
C GLN A 8 30.30 7.74 -10.52
N ASP A 9 31.38 7.04 -10.85
CA ASP A 9 31.79 6.82 -12.24
C ASP A 9 30.78 5.93 -12.99
N ASP A 10 30.20 4.92 -12.32
CA ASP A 10 29.12 4.11 -12.88
C ASP A 10 27.90 4.99 -13.22
N VAL A 11 27.51 5.90 -12.33
CA VAL A 11 26.40 6.84 -12.57
C VAL A 11 26.68 7.73 -13.79
N ILE A 12 27.90 8.26 -13.90
CA ILE A 12 28.29 9.10 -15.04
C ILE A 12 28.24 8.30 -16.34
N ASN A 13 28.83 7.11 -16.38
CA ASN A 13 28.87 6.29 -17.59
C ASN A 13 27.49 5.76 -17.99
N ALA A 14 26.65 5.37 -17.01
CA ALA A 14 25.26 5.04 -17.27
C ALA A 14 24.50 6.24 -17.85
N SER A 15 24.69 7.45 -17.30
CA SER A 15 24.00 8.65 -17.80
C SER A 15 24.34 8.96 -19.27
N LYS A 16 25.59 8.74 -19.68
CA LYS A 16 26.03 8.85 -21.08
C LYS A 16 25.32 7.84 -21.97
N ALA A 17 25.15 6.61 -21.51
CA ALA A 17 24.45 5.57 -22.26
C ALA A 17 22.95 5.87 -22.48
N PHE A 18 22.34 6.71 -21.63
CA PHE A 18 20.96 7.17 -21.77
C PHE A 18 20.80 8.50 -22.54
N THR A 19 21.88 9.08 -23.05
CA THR A 19 21.77 10.26 -23.94
C THR A 19 21.13 9.89 -25.28
N GLY A 20 20.46 10.83 -25.93
CA GLY A 20 19.86 10.63 -27.26
C GLY A 20 18.52 9.88 -27.28
N TYR A 21 18.02 9.35 -26.16
CA TYR A 21 16.62 8.94 -26.03
C TYR A 21 15.72 10.18 -25.84
N TYR A 22 14.55 10.16 -26.47
CA TYR A 22 13.59 11.26 -26.44
C TYR A 22 12.16 10.72 -26.49
N THR A 23 11.27 11.37 -25.74
CA THR A 23 9.82 11.15 -25.80
C THR A 23 9.07 12.48 -25.65
N ASP A 24 7.92 12.59 -26.31
CA ASP A 24 6.96 13.67 -26.08
C ASP A 24 5.84 13.28 -25.09
N GLY A 25 5.96 12.11 -24.46
CA GLY A 25 4.96 11.51 -23.58
C GLY A 25 3.97 10.58 -24.28
N TYR A 26 4.00 10.49 -25.62
CA TYR A 26 3.21 9.53 -26.40
C TYR A 26 4.08 8.68 -27.31
N GLU A 27 4.96 9.32 -28.09
CA GLU A 27 5.95 8.66 -28.93
C GLU A 27 7.34 8.69 -28.29
N THR A 28 8.17 7.74 -28.68
CA THR A 28 9.59 7.65 -28.31
C THR A 28 10.40 7.30 -29.54
N ASN A 29 11.66 7.72 -29.57
CA ASN A 29 12.59 7.26 -30.62
C ASN A 29 13.19 5.88 -30.32
N TYR A 30 12.72 5.16 -29.29
CA TYR A 30 13.13 3.79 -29.00
C TYR A 30 12.60 2.80 -30.05
N TYR A 31 13.48 1.92 -30.54
CA TYR A 31 13.11 0.87 -31.48
C TYR A 31 13.45 -0.51 -30.91
N SER A 32 12.42 -1.32 -30.63
CA SER A 32 12.54 -2.60 -29.90
C SER A 32 13.42 -3.64 -30.61
N ASP A 33 13.35 -3.72 -31.94
CA ASP A 33 14.15 -4.71 -32.68
C ASP A 33 15.66 -4.41 -32.60
N TYR A 34 16.01 -3.13 -32.38
CA TYR A 34 17.39 -2.70 -32.23
C TYR A 34 17.82 -2.54 -30.77
N LYS A 35 16.87 -2.58 -29.82
CA LYS A 35 17.11 -2.35 -28.39
C LYS A 35 17.91 -1.07 -28.11
N ARG A 36 17.52 0.03 -28.75
CA ARG A 36 18.13 1.36 -28.58
C ARG A 36 17.27 2.46 -29.20
N GLY A 37 17.68 3.72 -29.00
CA GLY A 37 17.14 4.83 -29.77
C GLY A 37 17.52 4.75 -31.25
N ASP A 38 16.70 5.34 -32.11
CA ASP A 38 16.90 5.39 -33.55
C ASP A 38 16.64 6.79 -34.14
N GLY A 39 17.00 6.95 -35.42
CA GLY A 39 16.78 8.16 -36.19
C GLY A 39 17.85 9.25 -35.98
N ASN A 40 17.70 10.36 -36.72
CA ASN A 40 18.68 11.44 -36.73
C ASN A 40 18.94 12.04 -35.35
N TYR A 41 17.90 12.09 -34.50
CA TYR A 41 18.04 12.63 -33.14
C TYR A 41 18.98 11.77 -32.29
N TRP A 42 18.78 10.44 -32.31
CA TRP A 42 19.67 9.49 -31.66
C TRP A 42 21.11 9.61 -32.16
N GLN A 43 21.30 9.63 -33.49
CA GLN A 43 22.62 9.73 -34.09
C GLN A 43 23.37 11.01 -33.67
N ALA A 44 22.65 12.13 -33.55
CA ALA A 44 23.25 13.41 -33.21
C ALA A 44 23.46 13.65 -31.70
N HIS A 45 22.67 13.02 -30.84
CA HIS A 45 22.63 13.35 -29.40
C HIS A 45 23.04 12.22 -28.46
N HIS A 46 23.17 10.99 -28.96
CA HIS A 46 23.72 9.90 -28.15
C HIS A 46 25.25 10.00 -28.09
N ASP A 47 25.81 9.76 -26.90
CA ASP A 47 27.24 9.58 -26.71
C ASP A 47 27.64 8.19 -27.22
N HIS A 48 28.09 8.10 -28.47
CA HIS A 48 28.55 6.84 -29.08
C HIS A 48 29.95 6.40 -28.63
N ASN A 49 30.58 7.08 -27.67
CA ASN A 49 31.91 6.72 -27.22
C ASN A 49 31.90 5.49 -26.30
N LEU A 50 33.11 4.96 -26.08
CA LEU A 50 33.39 3.89 -25.14
C LEU A 50 33.02 4.33 -23.72
N LYS A 51 32.36 3.44 -22.97
CA LYS A 51 31.92 3.67 -21.59
C LYS A 51 32.42 2.52 -20.72
N SER A 52 32.78 2.83 -19.48
CA SER A 52 33.12 1.81 -18.48
C SER A 52 32.05 1.79 -17.39
N PHE A 53 31.43 0.65 -17.19
CA PHE A 53 30.31 0.48 -16.26
C PHE A 53 30.39 -0.90 -15.60
N MET A 54 30.38 -0.94 -14.26
CA MET A 54 30.43 -2.16 -13.44
C MET A 54 31.52 -3.15 -13.87
N GLY A 55 32.74 -2.63 -14.07
CA GLY A 55 33.91 -3.43 -14.46
C GLY A 55 33.94 -3.87 -15.93
N ARG A 56 32.94 -3.50 -16.74
CA ARG A 56 32.88 -3.78 -18.18
C ARG A 56 33.15 -2.51 -18.97
N THR A 57 33.64 -2.67 -20.20
CA THR A 57 33.91 -1.55 -21.09
C THR A 57 33.41 -1.86 -22.50
N GLY A 58 32.68 -0.92 -23.10
CA GLY A 58 32.05 -1.11 -24.41
C GLY A 58 31.32 0.13 -24.90
N TYR A 59 30.78 0.05 -26.12
CA TYR A 59 29.94 1.10 -26.72
C TYR A 59 28.49 0.96 -26.24
N PHE A 60 28.30 1.06 -24.92
CA PHE A 60 27.01 0.75 -24.28
C PHE A 60 25.94 1.80 -24.58
N ASN A 61 24.73 1.33 -24.84
CA ASN A 61 23.49 2.10 -24.85
C ASN A 61 22.68 1.85 -23.55
N GLY A 62 21.46 2.39 -23.46
CA GLY A 62 20.62 2.25 -22.26
C GLY A 62 20.24 0.81 -21.94
N ASP A 63 19.91 0.00 -22.94
CA ASP A 63 19.57 -1.41 -22.78
C ASP A 63 20.78 -2.22 -22.30
N ASP A 64 21.98 -1.96 -22.83
CA ASP A 64 23.21 -2.61 -22.35
C ASP A 64 23.46 -2.32 -20.85
N ILE A 65 23.21 -1.08 -20.40
CA ILE A 65 23.32 -0.72 -18.99
C ILE A 65 22.29 -1.51 -18.16
N ILE A 66 21.06 -1.62 -18.63
CA ILE A 66 20.00 -2.39 -17.95
C ILE A 66 20.40 -3.87 -17.85
N ASP A 67 20.88 -4.46 -18.93
CA ASP A 67 21.31 -5.86 -18.96
C ASP A 67 22.46 -6.10 -17.96
N ILE A 68 23.50 -5.25 -17.96
CA ILE A 68 24.62 -5.35 -17.00
C ILE A 68 24.14 -5.22 -15.55
N ILE A 69 23.16 -4.37 -15.28
CA ILE A 69 22.51 -4.23 -13.97
C ILE A 69 21.81 -5.54 -13.60
N LEU A 70 20.94 -6.05 -14.48
CA LEU A 70 20.17 -7.29 -14.24
C LEU A 70 21.06 -8.53 -14.11
N GLU A 71 22.29 -8.51 -14.60
CA GLU A 71 23.26 -9.59 -14.35
C GLU A 71 23.80 -9.61 -12.90
N GLN A 72 23.58 -8.57 -12.10
CA GLN A 72 23.98 -8.55 -10.70
C GLN A 72 22.94 -9.28 -9.83
N ASP A 73 23.36 -10.31 -9.09
CA ASP A 73 22.46 -11.12 -8.24
C ASP A 73 21.64 -10.27 -7.25
N ILE A 74 22.25 -9.21 -6.71
CA ILE A 74 21.65 -8.26 -5.77
C ILE A 74 20.43 -7.53 -6.36
N VAL A 75 20.27 -7.46 -7.68
CA VAL A 75 19.07 -6.86 -8.29
C VAL A 75 17.83 -7.69 -7.98
N ALA A 76 17.91 -9.00 -8.17
CA ALA A 76 16.79 -9.89 -7.92
C ALA A 76 16.40 -9.83 -6.44
N GLU A 77 17.38 -9.91 -5.53
CA GLU A 77 17.15 -9.73 -4.09
C GLU A 77 16.51 -8.39 -3.77
N PHE A 78 17.01 -7.29 -4.33
CA PHE A 78 16.47 -5.96 -4.09
C PHE A 78 15.00 -5.84 -4.53
N ILE A 79 14.65 -6.33 -5.72
CA ILE A 79 13.28 -6.29 -6.23
C ILE A 79 12.38 -7.21 -5.42
N CYS A 80 12.81 -8.45 -5.15
CA CYS A 80 12.06 -9.40 -4.34
C CYS A 80 11.84 -8.91 -2.91
N LYS A 81 12.81 -8.19 -2.32
CA LYS A 81 12.67 -7.51 -1.03
C LYS A 81 11.55 -6.48 -1.07
N LYS A 82 11.46 -5.66 -2.13
CA LYS A 82 10.36 -4.69 -2.31
C LYS A 82 9.00 -5.37 -2.48
N ILE A 83 8.94 -6.47 -3.25
CA ILE A 83 7.71 -7.27 -3.41
C ILE A 83 7.30 -7.86 -2.05
N TYR A 84 8.24 -8.45 -1.31
CA TYR A 84 8.01 -8.97 0.04
C TYR A 84 7.47 -7.89 0.97
N GLN A 85 8.12 -6.71 1.01
CA GLN A 85 7.68 -5.59 1.85
C GLN A 85 6.29 -5.10 1.47
N TRP A 86 5.96 -5.12 0.18
CA TRP A 86 4.66 -4.72 -0.32
C TRP A 86 3.54 -5.70 0.07
N PHE A 87 3.80 -7.02 0.08
CA PHE A 87 2.75 -8.03 0.29
C PHE A 87 2.74 -8.70 1.66
N ILE A 88 3.90 -8.91 2.32
CA ILE A 88 4.01 -9.67 3.57
C ILE A 88 4.25 -8.75 4.77
N TYR A 89 5.45 -8.17 4.89
CA TYR A 89 5.82 -7.40 6.07
C TYR A 89 7.01 -6.48 5.82
N GLU A 90 7.09 -5.37 6.57
CA GLU A 90 8.15 -4.36 6.39
C GLU A 90 9.55 -4.92 6.62
N ILE A 91 9.69 -5.85 7.58
CA ILE A 91 10.96 -6.52 7.89
C ILE A 91 11.03 -7.81 7.08
N PRO A 92 11.92 -7.91 6.08
CA PRO A 92 11.96 -9.07 5.20
C PRO A 92 12.62 -10.27 5.87
N ASP A 93 12.13 -11.47 5.56
CA ASP A 93 12.88 -12.70 5.80
C ASP A 93 13.86 -12.89 4.66
N ASP A 94 15.15 -12.66 4.93
CA ASP A 94 16.21 -12.72 3.92
C ASP A 94 16.30 -14.11 3.27
N ASN A 95 15.99 -15.20 3.98
CA ASN A 95 15.99 -16.55 3.40
C ASN A 95 14.81 -16.76 2.44
N PHE A 96 13.64 -16.21 2.76
CA PHE A 96 12.49 -16.29 1.88
C PHE A 96 12.68 -15.39 0.65
N VAL A 97 13.23 -14.18 0.84
CA VAL A 97 13.60 -13.27 -0.25
C VAL A 97 14.61 -13.91 -1.18
N GLU A 98 15.61 -14.63 -0.67
CA GLU A 98 16.59 -15.31 -1.53
C GLU A 98 15.95 -16.41 -2.39
N LYS A 99 14.97 -17.16 -1.85
CA LYS A 99 14.19 -18.12 -2.65
C LYS A 99 13.41 -17.42 -3.76
N MET A 100 12.77 -16.28 -3.44
CA MET A 100 12.09 -15.46 -4.44
C MET A 100 13.06 -14.95 -5.51
N ALA A 101 14.24 -14.47 -5.10
CA ALA A 101 15.27 -13.94 -6.01
C ALA A 101 15.83 -15.02 -6.94
N SER A 102 16.06 -16.23 -6.42
CA SER A 102 16.46 -17.39 -7.22
C SER A 102 15.41 -17.71 -8.29
N ILE A 103 14.13 -17.80 -7.90
CA ILE A 103 13.02 -18.00 -8.86
C ILE A 103 12.99 -16.88 -9.90
N PHE A 104 13.23 -15.64 -9.48
CA PHE A 104 13.21 -14.49 -10.38
C PHE A 104 14.31 -14.57 -11.44
N ARG A 105 15.54 -14.91 -11.05
CA ARG A 105 16.69 -15.10 -11.96
C ARG A 105 16.48 -16.29 -12.88
N ASP A 106 16.05 -17.43 -12.34
CA ASP A 106 15.82 -18.67 -13.11
C ASP A 106 14.72 -18.52 -14.18
N ASN A 107 13.82 -17.56 -13.99
CA ASN A 107 12.74 -17.24 -14.91
C ASN A 107 12.97 -15.95 -15.70
N ASN A 108 14.23 -15.58 -15.98
CA ASN A 108 14.58 -14.41 -16.81
C ASN A 108 13.89 -13.12 -16.37
N TYR A 109 13.88 -12.86 -15.05
CA TYR A 109 13.28 -11.66 -14.46
C TYR A 109 11.79 -11.47 -14.81
N GLN A 110 11.04 -12.56 -15.02
CA GLN A 110 9.58 -12.50 -15.08
C GLN A 110 8.98 -12.38 -13.68
N ILE A 111 8.08 -11.41 -13.50
CA ILE A 111 7.47 -11.12 -12.18
C ILE A 111 6.43 -12.19 -11.80
N GLU A 112 5.72 -12.75 -12.78
CA GLU A 112 4.63 -13.71 -12.54
C GLU A 112 5.06 -14.94 -11.73
N PRO A 113 6.15 -15.67 -12.05
CA PRO A 113 6.61 -16.80 -11.25
C PRO A 113 6.90 -16.47 -9.79
N VAL A 114 7.45 -15.27 -9.52
CA VAL A 114 7.75 -14.80 -8.16
C VAL A 114 6.46 -14.55 -7.37
N LEU A 115 5.48 -13.89 -7.99
CA LEU A 115 4.18 -13.65 -7.37
C LEU A 115 3.40 -14.95 -7.16
N HIS A 116 3.47 -15.89 -8.10
CA HIS A 116 2.86 -17.20 -7.95
C HIS A 116 3.43 -17.92 -6.74
N PHE A 117 4.77 -18.05 -6.66
CA PHE A 117 5.45 -18.66 -5.53
C PHE A 117 5.05 -18.01 -4.20
N LEU A 118 5.07 -16.67 -4.15
CA LEU A 118 4.66 -15.90 -2.98
C LEU A 118 3.25 -16.26 -2.53
N PHE A 119 2.24 -16.11 -3.39
CA PHE A 119 0.83 -16.26 -3.03
C PHE A 119 0.39 -17.71 -2.81
N THR A 120 1.18 -18.70 -3.24
CA THR A 120 0.93 -20.13 -2.96
C THR A 120 1.76 -20.68 -1.79
N SER A 121 2.66 -19.89 -1.21
CA SER A 121 3.50 -20.33 -0.10
C SER A 121 2.76 -20.32 1.24
N GLU A 122 3.08 -21.26 2.13
CA GLU A 122 2.60 -21.23 3.53
C GLU A 122 3.03 -19.95 4.24
N HIS A 123 4.22 -19.44 3.92
CA HIS A 123 4.79 -18.20 4.48
C HIS A 123 3.88 -16.98 4.28
N PHE A 124 3.20 -16.90 3.14
CA PHE A 124 2.27 -15.79 2.87
C PHE A 124 1.03 -15.81 3.76
N TYR A 125 0.61 -16.99 4.23
CA TYR A 125 -0.56 -17.18 5.08
C TYR A 125 -0.22 -17.35 6.56
N ASP A 126 1.02 -17.06 6.97
CA ASP A 126 1.42 -17.09 8.37
C ASP A 126 0.63 -16.02 9.17
N GLU A 127 -0.07 -16.45 10.22
CA GLU A 127 -0.91 -15.61 11.07
C GLU A 127 -0.11 -14.48 11.74
N ASN A 128 1.21 -14.62 11.90
CA ASN A 128 2.08 -13.58 12.44
C ASN A 128 2.12 -12.31 11.57
N PHE A 129 1.75 -12.40 10.29
CA PHE A 129 1.71 -11.27 9.38
C PHE A 129 0.33 -10.60 9.27
N PHE A 130 -0.72 -11.19 9.86
CA PHE A 130 -2.07 -10.62 9.80
C PHE A 130 -2.15 -9.36 10.67
N GLY A 131 -2.70 -8.27 10.12
CA GLY A 131 -2.80 -7.01 10.85
C GLY A 131 -1.43 -6.42 11.21
N ALA A 132 -0.37 -6.72 10.44
CA ALA A 132 0.99 -6.27 10.74
C ALA A 132 1.43 -5.06 9.90
N LYS A 133 0.69 -4.70 8.83
CA LYS A 133 1.07 -3.62 7.92
C LYS A 133 0.41 -2.30 8.29
N ILE A 134 1.14 -1.21 8.13
CA ILE A 134 0.57 0.13 8.16
C ILE A 134 0.22 0.54 6.73
N PRO A 135 -1.06 0.73 6.39
CA PRO A 135 -1.45 1.14 5.05
C PRO A 135 -1.04 2.57 4.75
N ASP A 136 -0.57 2.79 3.52
CA ASP A 136 -0.38 4.13 2.98
C ASP A 136 -1.70 4.93 2.98
N PRO A 137 -1.65 6.26 2.88
CA PRO A 137 -2.84 7.12 2.91
C PRO A 137 -3.95 6.74 1.93
N THR A 138 -3.59 6.21 0.76
CA THR A 138 -4.54 5.78 -0.26
C THR A 138 -5.22 4.49 0.17
N PHE A 139 -4.46 3.46 0.51
CA PHE A 139 -5.02 2.18 0.97
C PHE A 139 -5.86 2.36 2.24
N HIS A 140 -5.40 3.17 3.18
CA HIS A 140 -6.14 3.51 4.40
C HIS A 140 -7.50 4.14 4.08
N THR A 141 -7.53 5.16 3.23
CA THR A 141 -8.75 5.92 2.96
C THR A 141 -9.72 5.13 2.07
N LEU A 142 -9.24 4.59 0.96
CA LEU A 142 -10.07 3.84 0.01
C LEU A 142 -10.50 2.48 0.58
N GLY A 143 -9.62 1.82 1.34
CA GLY A 143 -9.95 0.59 2.06
C GLY A 143 -11.08 0.82 3.05
N MET A 144 -11.06 1.92 3.80
CA MET A 144 -12.14 2.28 4.72
C MET A 144 -13.46 2.56 4.00
N ILE A 145 -13.40 3.32 2.90
CA ILE A 145 -14.56 3.57 2.04
C ILE A 145 -15.19 2.25 1.57
N ASN A 146 -14.37 1.28 1.16
CA ASN A 146 -14.83 -0.03 0.72
C ASN A 146 -15.45 -0.85 1.88
N LYS A 147 -14.76 -0.93 3.03
CA LYS A 147 -15.23 -1.64 4.24
C LYS A 147 -16.56 -1.08 4.78
N LEU A 148 -16.85 0.19 4.53
CA LEU A 148 -18.11 0.85 4.91
C LEU A 148 -19.19 0.78 3.81
N GLY A 149 -19.03 -0.09 2.81
CA GLY A 149 -20.06 -0.40 1.82
C GLY A 149 -20.15 0.59 0.64
N HIS A 150 -19.21 1.52 0.52
CA HIS A 150 -19.32 2.60 -0.47
C HIS A 150 -18.70 2.30 -1.84
N LYS A 151 -18.34 1.06 -2.17
CA LYS A 151 -17.65 0.71 -3.44
C LYS A 151 -18.26 1.29 -4.72
N ASN A 152 -19.59 1.49 -4.76
CA ASN A 152 -20.33 2.01 -5.91
C ASN A 152 -20.83 3.46 -5.71
N THR A 153 -20.34 4.15 -4.69
CA THR A 153 -20.78 5.52 -4.36
C THR A 153 -19.97 6.54 -5.14
N THR A 154 -20.62 7.62 -5.59
CA THR A 154 -19.90 8.76 -6.14
C THR A 154 -19.34 9.61 -5.01
N PHE A 155 -18.02 9.74 -4.93
CA PHE A 155 -17.36 10.50 -3.87
C PHE A 155 -17.01 11.92 -4.29
N PRO A 156 -16.87 12.84 -3.33
CA PRO A 156 -16.26 14.14 -3.57
C PRO A 156 -14.76 13.95 -3.76
N ASN A 157 -14.35 13.58 -4.97
CA ASN A 157 -12.96 13.24 -5.32
C ASN A 157 -11.94 14.26 -4.80
N ARG A 158 -12.25 15.56 -4.89
CA ARG A 158 -11.37 16.62 -4.38
C ARG A 158 -11.17 16.56 -2.86
N TYR A 159 -12.21 16.24 -2.11
CA TYR A 159 -12.11 16.13 -0.66
C TYR A 159 -11.27 14.91 -0.26
N ILE A 160 -11.56 13.74 -0.84
CA ILE A 160 -10.80 12.51 -0.59
C ILE A 160 -9.33 12.68 -0.98
N TYR A 161 -9.05 13.24 -2.16
CA TYR A 161 -7.70 13.56 -2.60
C TYR A 161 -6.95 14.46 -1.61
N ARG A 162 -7.59 15.53 -1.14
CA ARG A 162 -6.99 16.44 -0.15
C ARG A 162 -6.72 15.76 1.18
N SER A 163 -7.61 14.86 1.62
CA SER A 163 -7.39 14.07 2.83
C SER A 163 -6.17 13.15 2.70
N ILE A 164 -6.02 12.45 1.58
CA ILE A 164 -4.84 11.62 1.29
C ILE A 164 -3.56 12.48 1.28
N GLN A 165 -3.61 13.66 0.63
CA GLN A 165 -2.50 14.62 0.62
C GLN A 165 -2.13 15.10 2.03
N SER A 166 -3.10 15.43 2.87
CA SER A 166 -2.87 15.86 4.26
C SER A 166 -2.27 14.77 5.14
N MET A 167 -2.35 13.50 4.73
CA MET A 167 -1.67 12.37 5.38
C MET A 167 -0.25 12.13 4.84
N GLY A 168 0.23 12.97 3.91
CA GLY A 168 1.61 12.94 3.42
C GLY A 168 1.81 12.36 2.02
N MET A 169 0.75 12.01 1.30
CA MET A 169 0.85 11.41 -0.04
C MET A 169 0.18 12.26 -1.12
N VAL A 170 0.97 12.92 -1.95
CA VAL A 170 0.47 13.60 -3.15
C VAL A 170 0.48 12.59 -4.30
N LEU A 171 -0.68 12.13 -4.77
CA LEU A 171 -0.73 11.11 -5.82
C LEU A 171 0.07 11.54 -7.06
N PHE A 172 0.83 10.59 -7.62
CA PHE A 172 1.72 10.78 -8.78
C PHE A 172 2.85 11.80 -8.59
N TYR A 173 3.14 12.21 -7.35
CA TYR A 173 4.20 13.15 -7.03
C TYR A 173 5.03 12.66 -5.82
N PRO A 174 5.83 11.60 -6.01
CA PRO A 174 6.71 11.11 -4.94
C PRO A 174 7.73 12.17 -4.52
N PRO A 175 8.19 12.15 -3.25
CA PRO A 175 9.12 13.15 -2.74
C PRO A 175 10.49 13.10 -3.41
N ASP A 176 10.95 11.91 -3.82
CA ASP A 176 12.17 11.70 -4.57
C ASP A 176 12.10 10.41 -5.42
N VAL A 177 13.21 10.07 -6.09
CA VAL A 177 13.32 8.89 -6.98
C VAL A 177 13.11 7.55 -6.27
N ASN A 178 13.23 7.49 -4.93
CA ASN A 178 12.95 6.29 -4.14
C ASN A 178 11.45 6.11 -3.83
N GLY A 179 10.60 7.06 -4.23
CA GLY A 179 9.18 7.01 -3.93
C GLY A 179 8.85 7.52 -2.52
N TRP A 180 7.74 7.05 -1.96
CA TRP A 180 7.40 7.32 -0.57
C TRP A 180 8.05 6.29 0.36
N SER A 181 8.58 6.77 1.48
CA SER A 181 8.88 5.89 2.61
C SER A 181 7.61 5.15 3.04
N GLY A 182 7.74 3.88 3.39
CA GLY A 182 6.62 3.01 3.78
C GLY A 182 6.38 2.95 5.28
N TYR A 183 5.46 2.05 5.66
CA TYR A 183 5.26 1.58 7.04
C TYR A 183 5.08 2.72 8.07
N ARG A 184 5.94 2.79 9.10
CA ARG A 184 5.83 3.75 10.21
C ARG A 184 5.94 5.21 9.78
N SER A 185 6.52 5.51 8.62
CA SER A 185 6.63 6.90 8.14
C SER A 185 5.26 7.55 7.87
N TRP A 186 4.20 6.75 7.68
CA TRP A 186 2.84 7.24 7.53
C TRP A 186 2.19 7.73 8.83
N ILE A 187 2.77 7.41 9.99
CA ILE A 187 2.21 7.70 11.31
C ILE A 187 3.12 8.65 12.08
N ASN A 188 2.60 9.83 12.41
CA ASN A 188 3.23 10.79 13.31
C ASN A 188 2.16 11.56 14.12
N SER A 189 2.58 12.52 14.93
CA SER A 189 1.69 13.32 15.80
C SER A 189 0.65 14.15 15.03
N ILE A 190 0.83 14.36 13.73
CA ILE A 190 -0.09 15.08 12.84
C ILE A 190 -0.98 14.09 12.07
N THR A 191 -0.39 13.07 11.44
CA THR A 191 -1.13 12.17 10.54
C THR A 191 -2.01 11.19 11.30
N LEU A 192 -1.62 10.71 12.49
CA LEU A 192 -2.42 9.77 13.27
C LEU A 192 -3.81 10.32 13.66
N PRO A 193 -3.93 11.50 14.29
CA PRO A 193 -5.25 12.05 14.60
C PRO A 193 -6.06 12.37 13.34
N PHE A 194 -5.40 12.82 12.27
CA PHE A 194 -6.06 13.12 10.99
C PHE A 194 -6.62 11.85 10.33
N ARG A 195 -5.88 10.74 10.34
CA ARG A 195 -6.32 9.42 9.87
C ARG A 195 -7.58 8.97 10.62
N LYS A 196 -7.57 9.03 11.94
CA LYS A 196 -8.73 8.72 12.79
C LYS A 196 -9.92 9.61 12.47
N MET A 197 -9.69 10.91 12.28
CA MET A 197 -10.74 11.87 11.92
C MET A 197 -11.38 11.54 10.57
N VAL A 198 -10.58 11.26 9.53
CA VAL A 198 -11.09 10.95 8.19
C VAL A 198 -11.95 9.69 8.21
N VAL A 199 -11.47 8.62 8.84
CA VAL A 199 -12.25 7.37 8.98
C VAL A 199 -13.55 7.61 9.76
N SER A 200 -13.49 8.39 10.84
CA SER A 200 -14.66 8.76 11.63
C SER A 200 -15.71 9.51 10.82
N GLN A 201 -15.28 10.40 9.93
CA GLN A 201 -16.16 11.15 9.05
C GLN A 201 -16.74 10.26 7.94
N ILE A 202 -15.97 9.32 7.40
CA ILE A 202 -16.50 8.36 6.41
C ILE A 202 -17.56 7.47 7.09
N ALA A 203 -17.35 7.01 8.32
CA ALA A 203 -18.34 6.20 9.04
C ALA A 203 -19.57 6.99 9.50
N ASN A 204 -19.41 8.28 9.81
CA ASN A 204 -20.51 9.17 10.15
C ASN A 204 -20.39 10.49 9.34
N PRO A 205 -20.91 10.53 8.11
CA PRO A 205 -20.80 11.69 7.22
C PRO A 205 -21.46 12.97 7.75
N SER A 206 -22.36 12.88 8.73
CA SER A 206 -22.93 14.07 9.38
C SER A 206 -21.86 14.96 10.05
N LEU A 207 -20.72 14.36 10.43
CA LEU A 207 -19.54 15.06 10.96
C LEU A 207 -18.83 15.92 9.91
N ASN A 208 -19.08 15.68 8.62
CA ASN A 208 -18.52 16.45 7.53
C ASN A 208 -19.41 16.45 6.28
N LYS A 209 -20.21 17.51 6.14
CA LYS A 209 -21.10 17.74 4.98
C LYS A 209 -20.40 17.77 3.62
N SER A 210 -19.06 17.85 3.58
CA SER A 210 -18.29 17.75 2.33
C SER A 210 -18.34 16.36 1.71
N LEU A 211 -18.61 15.30 2.48
CA LEU A 211 -18.58 13.92 2.02
C LEU A 211 -19.71 13.59 1.03
N LYS A 212 -20.86 14.29 1.09
CA LYS A 212 -21.97 14.17 0.11
C LYS A 212 -22.50 12.73 -0.10
N PHE A 213 -22.25 11.82 0.83
CA PHE A 213 -22.86 10.48 0.91
C PHE A 213 -23.24 10.21 2.36
N GLU A 214 -24.16 9.28 2.58
CA GLU A 214 -24.56 8.78 3.91
C GLU A 214 -24.08 7.34 4.07
N THR A 215 -23.78 6.92 5.30
CA THR A 215 -23.27 5.58 5.61
C THR A 215 -24.30 4.78 6.40
N ASN A 216 -24.70 3.63 5.87
CA ASN A 216 -25.69 2.76 6.49
C ASN A 216 -25.02 1.75 7.43
N LEU A 217 -24.68 2.19 8.64
CA LEU A 217 -23.98 1.35 9.63
C LEU A 217 -24.83 0.17 10.14
N ILE A 218 -26.17 0.30 10.14
CA ILE A 218 -27.06 -0.78 10.57
C ILE A 218 -27.09 -1.92 9.54
N GLU A 219 -27.00 -1.61 8.24
CA GLU A 219 -26.87 -2.62 7.18
C GLU A 219 -25.57 -3.43 7.34
N ILE A 220 -24.46 -2.76 7.65
CA ILE A 220 -23.18 -3.44 7.93
C ILE A 220 -23.32 -4.40 9.12
N LEU A 221 -24.02 -4.00 10.19
CA LEU A 221 -24.23 -4.87 11.36
C LEU A 221 -25.15 -6.04 11.04
N ASN A 222 -26.21 -5.83 10.25
CA ASN A 222 -27.15 -6.88 9.87
C ASN A 222 -26.51 -7.98 9.01
N ASP A 223 -25.45 -7.66 8.27
CA ASP A 223 -24.67 -8.61 7.48
C ASP A 223 -23.68 -9.45 8.31
N LEU A 224 -23.53 -9.17 9.61
CA LEU A 224 -22.64 -9.94 10.50
C LEU A 224 -23.25 -11.29 10.91
N SER A 225 -22.44 -12.14 11.56
CA SER A 225 -22.85 -13.51 11.88
C SER A 225 -24.00 -13.57 12.91
N LYS A 226 -23.99 -12.66 13.90
CA LYS A 226 -25.00 -12.55 14.97
C LYS A 226 -25.26 -11.08 15.32
N PRO A 227 -26.02 -10.33 14.50
CA PRO A 227 -26.28 -8.90 14.68
C PRO A 227 -26.88 -8.52 16.05
N GLN A 228 -27.67 -9.41 16.65
CA GLN A 228 -28.32 -9.19 17.95
C GLN A 228 -27.45 -9.59 19.15
N ASP A 229 -26.23 -10.04 18.91
CA ASP A 229 -25.21 -10.29 19.92
C ASP A 229 -24.12 -9.22 19.76
N LEU A 230 -24.12 -8.20 20.63
CA LEU A 230 -23.18 -7.08 20.56
C LEU A 230 -21.73 -7.57 20.60
N ARG A 231 -21.43 -8.53 21.46
CA ARG A 231 -20.08 -9.05 21.66
C ARG A 231 -19.60 -9.82 20.44
N GLN A 232 -20.45 -10.64 19.85
CA GLN A 232 -20.12 -11.31 18.59
C GLN A 232 -19.99 -10.30 17.44
N SER A 233 -20.86 -9.28 17.39
CA SER A 233 -20.78 -8.21 16.38
C SER A 233 -19.45 -7.46 16.47
N ILE A 234 -18.96 -7.13 17.68
CA ILE A 234 -17.64 -6.52 17.87
C ILE A 234 -16.51 -7.41 17.36
N LYS A 235 -16.58 -8.73 17.59
CA LYS A 235 -15.59 -9.69 17.09
C LYS A 235 -15.58 -9.75 15.57
N ASP A 236 -16.75 -9.82 14.94
CA ASP A 236 -16.87 -9.86 13.49
C ASP A 236 -16.35 -8.54 12.88
N LEU A 237 -16.70 -7.39 13.47
CA LEU A 237 -16.18 -6.09 13.06
C LEU A 237 -14.67 -5.99 13.22
N ALA A 238 -14.09 -6.56 14.28
CA ALA A 238 -12.63 -6.60 14.44
C ALA A 238 -11.96 -7.34 13.27
N LEU A 239 -12.50 -8.48 12.86
CA LEU A 239 -11.99 -9.21 11.69
C LEU A 239 -12.11 -8.39 10.40
N VAL A 240 -13.22 -7.68 10.19
CA VAL A 240 -13.43 -6.84 8.99
C VAL A 240 -12.51 -5.62 8.98
N PHE A 241 -12.44 -4.88 10.08
CA PHE A 241 -11.78 -3.57 10.12
C PHE A 241 -10.30 -3.65 10.47
N ILE A 242 -9.88 -4.65 11.25
CA ILE A 242 -8.53 -4.78 11.81
C ILE A 242 -7.82 -6.04 11.26
N GLY A 243 -8.55 -7.10 10.93
CA GLY A 243 -7.98 -8.35 10.40
C GLY A 243 -7.55 -9.36 11.46
N ILE A 244 -7.59 -8.97 12.75
CA ILE A 244 -7.25 -9.83 13.88
C ILE A 244 -8.28 -9.67 15.02
N PRO A 245 -8.43 -10.68 15.89
CA PRO A 245 -9.30 -10.56 17.06
C PRO A 245 -8.80 -9.49 18.04
N LEU A 246 -9.74 -8.82 18.71
CA LEU A 246 -9.41 -7.89 19.79
C LEU A 246 -9.04 -8.65 21.07
N SER A 247 -8.25 -8.00 21.92
CA SER A 247 -8.09 -8.48 23.29
C SER A 247 -9.42 -8.36 24.05
N LYS A 248 -9.67 -9.28 24.98
CA LYS A 248 -10.87 -9.24 25.83
C LYS A 248 -11.07 -7.89 26.52
N ALA A 249 -9.98 -7.25 26.97
CA ALA A 249 -10.05 -5.93 27.60
C ALA A 249 -10.55 -4.83 26.65
N LEU A 250 -10.19 -4.89 25.36
CA LEU A 250 -10.71 -3.96 24.35
C LEU A 250 -12.15 -4.27 23.97
N GLU A 251 -12.51 -5.56 23.85
CA GLU A 251 -13.91 -5.97 23.64
C GLU A 251 -14.81 -5.43 24.76
N ASP A 252 -14.44 -5.70 26.02
CA ASP A 252 -15.21 -5.27 27.20
C ASP A 252 -15.31 -3.73 27.24
N LYS A 253 -14.22 -3.01 26.95
CA LYS A 253 -14.25 -1.54 26.88
C LYS A 253 -15.17 -1.01 25.78
N LEU A 254 -15.21 -1.64 24.60
CA LEU A 254 -16.12 -1.23 23.53
C LEU A 254 -17.57 -1.47 23.94
N ILE A 255 -17.86 -2.60 24.57
CA ILE A 255 -19.19 -2.92 25.10
C ILE A 255 -19.61 -1.89 26.14
N ASP A 256 -18.76 -1.61 27.13
CA ASP A 256 -19.05 -0.63 28.19
C ASP A 256 -19.38 0.75 27.60
N ASN A 257 -18.60 1.20 26.61
CA ASN A 257 -18.84 2.47 25.93
C ASN A 257 -20.16 2.50 25.15
N VAL A 258 -20.51 1.39 24.50
CA VAL A 258 -21.74 1.28 23.68
C VAL A 258 -22.98 1.16 24.55
N MET A 259 -22.87 0.41 25.66
CA MET A 259 -23.99 0.15 26.57
C MET A 259 -24.24 1.30 27.55
N ASP A 260 -23.21 2.08 27.91
CA ASP A 260 -23.34 3.27 28.77
C ASP A 260 -24.11 2.97 30.07
N GLY A 261 -23.72 1.88 30.75
CA GLY A 261 -24.35 1.40 31.98
C GLY A 261 -25.57 0.49 31.82
N ALA A 262 -26.09 0.32 30.59
CA ALA A 262 -27.08 -0.69 30.27
C ALA A 262 -26.48 -2.11 30.26
N SER A 263 -27.32 -3.14 30.37
CA SER A 263 -26.89 -4.54 30.30
C SER A 263 -26.81 -5.04 28.85
N GLU A 264 -25.84 -5.90 28.51
CA GLU A 264 -25.64 -6.40 27.14
C GLU A 264 -26.91 -7.01 26.50
N TYR A 265 -27.80 -7.63 27.29
CA TYR A 265 -29.06 -8.20 26.76
C TYR A 265 -30.08 -7.16 26.29
N GLU A 266 -29.87 -5.88 26.62
CA GLU A 266 -30.68 -4.75 26.13
C GLU A 266 -30.23 -4.27 24.74
N TRP A 267 -29.18 -4.87 24.16
CA TRP A 267 -28.81 -4.64 22.78
C TRP A 267 -29.87 -5.22 21.84
N ASP A 268 -30.52 -4.35 21.08
CA ASP A 268 -31.48 -4.71 20.03
C ASP A 268 -31.34 -3.76 18.85
N LEU A 269 -31.03 -4.30 17.67
CA LEU A 269 -30.91 -3.51 16.43
C LEU A 269 -32.22 -2.85 15.99
N ASN A 270 -33.36 -3.26 16.53
CA ASN A 270 -34.67 -2.70 16.20
C ASN A 270 -35.16 -1.66 17.21
N ALA A 271 -34.40 -1.41 18.28
CA ALA A 271 -34.79 -0.48 19.33
C ALA A 271 -34.72 0.99 18.86
N ASP A 272 -35.64 1.80 19.37
CA ASP A 272 -35.61 3.25 19.15
C ASP A 272 -34.30 3.85 19.66
N GLY A 273 -33.64 4.68 18.84
CA GLY A 273 -32.38 5.34 19.20
C GLY A 273 -31.13 4.46 19.09
N ILE A 274 -31.24 3.23 18.59
CA ILE A 274 -30.10 2.33 18.36
C ILE A 274 -28.99 2.97 17.50
N GLU A 275 -29.34 3.84 16.56
CA GLU A 275 -28.41 4.56 15.69
C GLU A 275 -27.31 5.29 16.49
N ASN A 276 -27.64 5.83 17.67
CA ASN A 276 -26.66 6.48 18.52
C ASN A 276 -25.63 5.48 19.08
N ARG A 277 -26.09 4.31 19.55
CA ARG A 277 -25.21 3.24 20.04
C ARG A 277 -24.32 2.67 18.93
N ILE A 278 -24.88 2.48 17.73
CA ILE A 278 -24.14 2.06 16.54
C ILE A 278 -23.07 3.09 16.19
N ASN A 279 -23.42 4.38 16.17
CA ASN A 279 -22.44 5.45 15.95
C ASN A 279 -21.33 5.43 17.01
N ILE A 280 -21.66 5.28 18.29
CA ILE A 280 -20.66 5.15 19.37
C ILE A 280 -19.74 3.95 19.12
N LEU A 281 -20.30 2.79 18.75
CA LEU A 281 -19.53 1.58 18.44
C LEU A 281 -18.49 1.84 17.34
N PHE A 282 -18.92 2.31 16.16
CA PHE A 282 -18.02 2.56 15.05
C PHE A 282 -17.01 3.68 15.35
N GLN A 283 -17.44 4.75 16.02
CA GLN A 283 -16.55 5.86 16.38
C GLN A 283 -15.47 5.45 17.39
N ASN A 284 -15.74 4.50 18.28
CA ASN A 284 -14.75 3.97 19.21
C ASN A 284 -13.85 2.92 18.55
N LEU A 285 -14.45 1.96 17.83
CA LEU A 285 -13.74 0.90 17.12
C LEU A 285 -12.72 1.48 16.15
N LEU A 286 -13.15 2.39 15.26
CA LEU A 286 -12.32 2.91 14.19
C LEU A 286 -11.22 3.88 14.66
N LYS A 287 -11.26 4.30 15.93
CA LYS A 287 -10.23 5.13 16.57
C LYS A 287 -9.24 4.31 17.37
N LEU A 288 -9.39 2.98 17.42
CA LEU A 288 -8.40 2.10 18.03
C LEU A 288 -7.05 2.20 17.30
N PRO A 289 -5.91 2.10 18.02
CA PRO A 289 -4.60 1.98 17.39
C PRO A 289 -4.53 0.82 16.39
N GLU A 290 -5.20 -0.30 16.68
CA GLU A 290 -5.22 -1.51 15.89
C GLU A 290 -5.83 -1.28 14.49
N THR A 291 -6.80 -0.37 14.34
CA THR A 291 -7.37 0.00 13.02
C THR A 291 -6.37 0.71 12.09
N GLN A 292 -5.21 1.12 12.61
CA GLN A 292 -4.13 1.63 11.78
C GLN A 292 -3.32 0.52 11.10
N LEU A 293 -3.69 -0.74 11.33
CA LEU A 293 -3.05 -1.92 10.78
C LEU A 293 -3.99 -2.66 9.82
N ILE A 294 -3.39 -3.38 8.86
CA ILE A 294 -4.05 -4.26 7.90
C ILE A 294 -3.27 -5.57 7.74
#